data_AF-A0A5N5QS67-F1
#
_entry.id   AF-A0A5N5QS67-F1
#
_cell.length_a   1.000
_cell.length_b   1.000
_cell.length_c   1.000
_cell.angle_alpha   90.00
_cell.angle_beta   90.00
_cell.angle_gamma   90.00
#
_symmetry.space_group_name_H-M   'P 1'
#
loop_
_entity.id
_entity.type
_entity.pdbx_description
1 polymer ?
#
loop_
_entity_poly.entity_id
_entity_poly.type
_entity_poly.pdbx_seq_one_letter_code
_entity_poly.pdbx_strand_id
1 'polypeptide(L)'
;MGHAVLEHEAKKRGLPVEVDSAYSVPIDHRARAVESADFKKFDYILASDGANLSNLKSMAPKDSTATIMLFGSFDDGKPIADPYYGGINGFEKAYDQCVRYSNGFLDQVFGKKESVL
;
A
#
# COMPACT_ATOMS: atom_id res chain seq x y z
N MET A 1 10.76 -13.27 -16.04
CA MET A 1 10.76 -14.40 -15.07
C MET A 1 9.86 -14.15 -13.84
N GLY A 2 9.40 -12.93 -13.55
CA GLY A 2 8.53 -12.65 -12.38
C GLY A 2 7.08 -13.16 -12.48
N HIS A 3 6.48 -13.11 -13.67
CA HIS A 3 5.10 -13.56 -13.89
C HIS A 3 4.86 -15.03 -13.48
N ALA A 4 5.76 -15.92 -13.87
CA ALA A 4 5.63 -17.37 -13.61
C ALA A 4 5.78 -17.74 -12.12
N VAL A 5 6.54 -16.97 -11.33
CA VAL A 5 6.75 -17.26 -9.90
C VAL A 5 5.52 -16.84 -9.08
N LEU A 6 4.92 -15.69 -9.43
CA LEU A 6 3.69 -15.21 -8.79
C LEU A 6 2.50 -16.11 -9.14
N GLU A 7 2.36 -16.50 -10.41
CA GLU A 7 1.34 -17.48 -10.81
C GLU A 7 1.50 -18.82 -10.10
N HIS A 8 2.73 -19.32 -9.97
CA HIS A 8 3.00 -20.61 -9.34
C HIS A 8 2.67 -20.59 -7.84
N GLU A 9 3.03 -19.53 -7.12
CA GLU A 9 2.74 -19.38 -5.69
C GLU A 9 1.25 -19.08 -5.44
N ALA A 10 0.59 -18.29 -6.31
CA ALA A 10 -0.85 -18.07 -6.27
C ALA A 10 -1.63 -19.37 -6.51
N LYS A 11 -1.24 -20.17 -7.53
CA LYS A 11 -1.83 -21.50 -7.81
C LYS A 11 -1.61 -22.49 -6.67
N LYS A 12 -0.41 -22.51 -6.05
CA LYS A 12 -0.14 -23.33 -4.86
C LYS A 12 -1.04 -23.00 -3.67
N ARG A 13 -1.50 -21.75 -3.58
CA ARG A 13 -2.30 -21.23 -2.45
C ARG A 13 -3.79 -21.09 -2.79
N GLY A 14 -4.22 -21.52 -3.98
CA GLY A 14 -5.62 -21.44 -4.42
C GLY A 14 -6.13 -20.02 -4.67
N LEU A 15 -5.24 -19.06 -4.92
CA LEU A 15 -5.59 -17.67 -5.18
C LEU A 15 -5.85 -17.45 -6.69
N PRO A 16 -6.92 -16.73 -7.05
CA PRO A 16 -7.19 -16.36 -8.44
C PRO A 16 -6.16 -15.34 -8.92
N VAL A 17 -5.63 -15.59 -10.12
CA VAL A 17 -4.48 -14.89 -10.74
C VAL A 17 -4.88 -13.58 -11.45
N GLU A 18 -6.16 -13.20 -11.46
CA GLU A 18 -6.67 -12.21 -12.42
C GLU A 18 -6.46 -10.72 -12.06
N VAL A 19 -6.15 -10.37 -10.81
CA VAL A 19 -6.14 -8.95 -10.38
C VAL A 19 -4.97 -8.16 -10.99
N ASP A 20 -3.88 -8.83 -11.41
CA ASP A 20 -2.68 -8.17 -11.93
C ASP A 20 -2.74 -7.89 -13.45
N SER A 21 -3.66 -8.54 -14.18
CA SER A 21 -3.72 -8.42 -15.66
C SER A 21 -4.62 -7.29 -16.16
N ALA A 22 -5.59 -6.84 -15.37
CA ALA A 22 -6.56 -5.80 -15.75
C ALA A 22 -6.03 -4.37 -15.54
N TYR A 23 -5.04 -4.21 -14.67
CA TYR A 23 -4.50 -2.91 -14.27
C TYR A 23 -2.98 -2.97 -14.44
N SER A 24 -2.44 -2.46 -15.56
CA SER A 24 -1.04 -2.64 -15.96
C SER A 24 -0.01 -1.92 -15.07
N VAL A 25 0.08 -2.29 -13.78
CA VAL A 25 1.06 -1.79 -12.82
C VAL A 25 2.10 -2.89 -12.58
N PRO A 26 3.33 -2.77 -13.11
CA PRO A 26 4.34 -3.81 -12.92
C PRO A 26 4.77 -3.89 -11.45
N ILE A 27 4.62 -5.08 -10.86
CA ILE A 27 5.07 -5.39 -9.50
C ILE A 27 6.42 -6.12 -9.55
N ASP A 28 7.51 -5.40 -9.25
CA ASP A 28 8.85 -5.97 -9.04
C ASP A 28 9.41 -5.54 -7.69
N HIS A 29 8.78 -6.00 -6.61
CA HIS A 29 9.21 -5.74 -5.25
C HIS A 29 9.17 -7.03 -4.42
N ARG A 30 9.94 -7.05 -3.32
CA ARG A 30 10.00 -8.16 -2.37
C ARG A 30 9.67 -7.67 -0.97
N ALA A 31 8.91 -8.46 -0.25
CA ALA A 31 8.61 -8.17 1.16
C ALA A 31 9.91 -8.11 1.98
N ARG A 32 9.98 -7.14 2.88
CA ARG A 32 11.05 -6.98 3.89
C ARG A 32 10.45 -6.44 5.17
N ALA A 33 11.15 -6.65 6.28
CA ALA A 33 10.81 -6.00 7.54
C ALA A 33 11.15 -4.49 7.48
N VAL A 34 10.41 -3.69 8.25
CA VAL A 34 10.74 -2.29 8.51
C VAL A 34 11.91 -2.23 9.48
N GLU A 35 12.87 -1.37 9.19
CA GLU A 35 14.08 -1.18 9.98
C GLU A 35 14.13 0.22 10.57
N SER A 36 14.86 0.42 11.67
CA SER A 36 14.98 1.73 12.32
C SER A 36 15.51 2.82 11.38
N ALA A 37 16.34 2.46 10.39
CA ALA A 37 16.86 3.39 9.40
C ALA A 37 15.77 3.95 8.46
N ASP A 38 14.67 3.23 8.25
CA ASP A 38 13.58 3.66 7.36
C ASP A 38 12.92 4.96 7.86
N PHE A 39 12.82 5.13 9.18
CA PHE A 39 12.24 6.31 9.84
C PHE A 39 13.03 7.62 9.65
N LYS A 40 14.24 7.52 9.10
CA LYS A 40 15.05 8.68 8.68
C LYS A 40 15.22 8.75 7.16
N LYS A 41 15.10 7.61 6.49
CA LYS A 41 15.27 7.50 5.03
C LYS A 41 14.06 8.04 4.27
N PHE A 42 12.85 7.83 4.79
CA PHE A 42 11.61 8.22 4.11
C PHE A 42 10.95 9.41 4.80
N ASP A 43 10.42 10.34 4.00
CA ASP A 43 9.65 11.47 4.52
C ASP A 43 8.28 11.04 5.06
N TYR A 44 7.69 10.00 4.46
CA TYR A 44 6.40 9.44 4.82
C TYR A 44 6.47 7.91 4.94
N ILE A 45 5.87 7.37 6.00
CA ILE A 45 5.64 5.93 6.17
C ILE A 45 4.14 5.73 6.36
N LEU A 46 3.50 5.11 5.36
CA LEU A 46 2.05 4.98 5.28
C LEU A 46 1.62 3.56 5.67
N ALA A 47 0.81 3.45 6.72
CA ALA A 47 0.30 2.20 7.25
C ALA A 47 -1.00 1.80 6.55
N SER A 48 -1.14 0.53 6.15
CA SER A 48 -2.37 0.03 5.52
C SER A 48 -3.55 -0.02 6.49
N ASP A 49 -3.29 -0.34 7.76
CA ASP A 49 -4.30 -0.44 8.80
C ASP A 49 -3.85 0.14 10.16
N GLY A 50 -4.75 0.08 11.15
CA GLY A 50 -4.49 0.59 12.50
C GLY A 50 -3.44 -0.21 13.28
N ALA A 51 -3.32 -1.52 13.04
CA ALA A 51 -2.34 -2.36 13.73
C ALA A 51 -0.92 -2.05 13.20
N ASN A 52 -0.77 -1.92 11.88
CA ASN A 52 0.44 -1.45 11.22
C ASN A 52 0.83 -0.06 11.73
N LEU A 53 -0.14 0.87 11.82
CA LEU A 53 0.12 2.23 12.32
C LEU A 53 0.63 2.21 13.75
N SER A 54 -0.02 1.43 14.63
CA SER A 54 0.41 1.29 16.02
C SER A 54 1.82 0.72 16.11
N ASN A 55 2.11 -0.36 15.37
CA ASN A 55 3.42 -1.00 15.37
C ASN A 55 4.52 -0.05 14.86
N LEU A 56 4.28 0.66 13.76
CA LEU A 56 5.21 1.64 13.21
C LEU A 56 5.51 2.76 14.21
N LYS A 57 4.48 3.29 14.89
CA LYS A 57 4.66 4.31 15.94
C LYS A 57 5.46 3.80 17.13
N SER A 58 5.29 2.53 17.53
CA SER A 58 6.09 1.91 18.59
C SER A 58 7.53 1.62 18.19
N MET A 59 7.78 1.35 16.90
CA MET A 59 9.12 1.09 16.36
C MET A 59 9.91 2.37 16.06
N ALA A 60 9.24 3.51 15.89
CA ALA A 60 9.87 4.76 15.51
C ALA A 60 10.89 5.23 16.58
N PRO A 61 12.16 5.47 16.20
CA PRO A 61 13.13 6.06 17.11
C PRO A 61 12.74 7.50 17.45
N LYS A 62 13.22 8.01 18.59
CA LYS A 62 12.90 9.37 19.07
C LYS A 62 13.29 10.48 18.09
N ASP A 63 14.31 10.23 17.27
CA ASP A 63 14.83 11.14 16.26
C ASP A 63 14.36 10.79 14.83
N SER A 64 13.24 10.06 14.72
CA SER A 64 12.52 9.86 13.46
C SER A 64 12.17 11.20 12.83
N THR A 65 12.45 11.33 11.53
CA THR A 65 12.02 12.49 10.72
C THR A 65 10.81 12.15 9.84
N ALA A 66 10.47 10.86 9.72
CA ALA A 66 9.33 10.39 8.95
C ALA A 66 7.99 10.81 9.57
N THR A 67 7.05 11.23 8.73
CA THR A 67 5.64 11.36 9.08
C THR A 67 4.96 10.01 8.95
N ILE A 68 4.41 9.48 10.06
CA ILE A 68 3.79 8.15 10.12
C ILE A 68 2.27 8.30 10.20
N MET A 69 1.55 7.78 9.20
CA MET A 69 0.11 8.01 9.02
C MET A 69 -0.63 6.75 8.54
N LEU A 70 -1.94 6.71 8.72
CA LEU A 70 -2.79 5.72 8.05
C LEU A 70 -2.93 6.12 6.58
N PHE A 71 -2.74 5.19 5.63
CA PHE A 71 -2.83 5.52 4.21
C PHE A 71 -4.23 6.03 3.81
N GLY A 72 -5.28 5.50 4.44
CA GLY A 72 -6.64 5.99 4.23
C GLY A 72 -6.88 7.44 4.64
N SER A 73 -5.98 8.10 5.38
CA SER A 73 -6.17 9.51 5.76
C SER A 73 -6.17 10.48 4.58
N PHE A 74 -5.73 10.03 3.40
CA PHE A 74 -5.76 10.82 2.16
C PHE A 74 -7.08 10.71 1.39
N ASP A 75 -8.08 10.02 1.94
CA ASP A 75 -9.45 9.92 1.37
C ASP A 75 -10.48 9.78 2.51
N ASP A 76 -11.00 8.58 2.76
CA ASP A 76 -12.13 8.34 3.67
C ASP A 76 -11.73 7.95 5.12
N GLY A 77 -10.44 7.97 5.42
CA GLY A 77 -9.88 7.64 6.74
C GLY A 77 -9.93 6.16 7.10
N LYS A 78 -10.30 5.26 6.18
CA LYS A 78 -10.48 3.83 6.51
C LYS A 78 -9.23 3.00 6.24
N PRO A 79 -9.01 1.92 7.03
CA PRO A 79 -7.96 0.97 6.75
C PRO A 79 -8.21 0.26 5.40
N ILE A 80 -7.13 -0.16 4.76
CA ILE A 80 -7.18 -1.14 3.68
C ILE A 80 -7.46 -2.49 4.34
N ALA A 81 -8.61 -3.09 4.04
CA ALA A 81 -8.93 -4.41 4.57
C ALA A 81 -7.96 -5.44 3.98
N ASP A 82 -7.50 -6.39 4.81
CA ASP A 82 -6.64 -7.45 4.34
C ASP A 82 -7.38 -8.28 3.26
N PRO A 83 -6.88 -8.28 2.00
CA PRO A 83 -7.58 -8.88 0.88
C PRO A 83 -7.64 -10.41 0.97
N TYR A 84 -6.76 -11.04 1.75
CA TYR A 84 -6.71 -12.50 1.88
C TYR A 84 -7.95 -13.08 2.57
N TYR A 85 -8.72 -12.27 3.31
CA TYR A 85 -9.95 -12.69 3.99
C TYR A 85 -11.23 -12.40 3.20
N GLY A 86 -11.14 -11.74 2.03
CA GLY A 86 -12.29 -11.23 1.27
C GLY A 86 -12.68 -12.02 0.01
N GLY A 87 -11.97 -13.11 -0.30
CA GLY A 87 -12.11 -13.80 -1.60
C GLY A 87 -11.69 -12.90 -2.77
N ILE A 88 -12.21 -13.17 -3.98
CA ILE A 88 -11.89 -12.38 -5.21
C ILE A 88 -12.15 -10.88 -5.01
N ASN A 89 -13.27 -10.53 -4.39
CA ASN A 89 -13.69 -9.13 -4.19
C ASN A 89 -12.82 -8.38 -3.16
N GLY A 90 -12.02 -9.08 -2.36
CA GLY A 90 -11.12 -8.47 -1.37
C GLY A 90 -9.98 -7.70 -2.04
N PHE A 91 -9.39 -8.29 -3.08
CA PHE A 91 -8.28 -7.68 -3.80
C PHE A 91 -8.70 -6.49 -4.67
N GLU A 92 -9.85 -6.56 -5.34
CA GLU A 92 -10.40 -5.42 -6.10
C GLU A 92 -10.65 -4.21 -5.19
N LYS A 93 -11.27 -4.43 -4.03
CA LYS A 93 -11.50 -3.36 -3.05
C LYS A 93 -10.20 -2.76 -2.52
N ALA A 94 -9.22 -3.60 -2.19
CA ALA A 94 -7.92 -3.13 -1.73
C ALA A 94 -7.20 -2.32 -2.82
N TYR A 95 -7.28 -2.76 -4.07
CA TYR A 95 -6.73 -2.02 -5.21
C TYR A 95 -7.40 -0.65 -5.38
N ASP A 96 -8.74 -0.59 -5.37
CA ASP A 96 -9.48 0.67 -5.47
C ASP A 96 -9.11 1.64 -4.35
N GLN A 97 -8.98 1.15 -3.11
CA GLN A 97 -8.51 1.95 -1.98
C GLN A 97 -7.09 2.48 -2.22
N CYS A 98 -6.15 1.61 -2.62
CA CYS A 98 -4.78 2.02 -2.95
C CYS A 98 -4.75 3.12 -4.01
N VAL A 99 -5.56 3.03 -5.07
CA VAL A 99 -5.62 4.05 -6.14
C VAL A 99 -6.16 5.37 -5.60
N ARG A 100 -7.30 5.37 -4.90
CA ARG A 100 -7.88 6.60 -4.36
C ARG A 100 -6.95 7.28 -3.37
N TYR A 101 -6.37 6.50 -2.46
CA TYR A 101 -5.49 7.02 -1.42
C TYR A 101 -4.18 7.55 -2.02
N SER A 102 -3.65 6.90 -3.07
CA SER A 102 -2.48 7.38 -3.80
C SER A 102 -2.74 8.74 -4.46
N ASN A 103 -3.90 8.90 -5.11
CA ASN A 103 -4.26 10.17 -5.74
C ASN A 103 -4.43 11.29 -4.71
N GLY A 104 -5.11 11.02 -3.59
CA GLY A 104 -5.24 11.99 -2.50
C GLY A 104 -3.88 12.37 -1.87
N PHE A 105 -2.98 11.41 -1.72
CA PHE A 105 -1.62 11.66 -1.24
C PHE A 105 -0.84 12.55 -2.22
N LEU A 106 -0.87 12.25 -3.51
CA LEU A 106 -0.20 13.05 -4.54
C LEU A 106 -0.75 14.47 -4.60
N ASP A 107 -2.07 14.64 -4.56
CA ASP A 107 -2.73 15.95 -4.51
C ASP A 107 -2.28 16.76 -3.28
N GLN A 108 -2.14 16.13 -2.12
CA GLN A 108 -1.73 16.81 -0.90
C GLN A 108 -0.24 17.18 -0.89
N VAL A 109 0.63 16.31 -1.41
CA VAL A 109 2.09 16.52 -1.33
C VAL A 109 2.63 17.34 -2.49
N PHE A 110 2.07 17.19 -3.69
CA PHE A 110 2.55 17.85 -4.91
C PHE A 110 1.57 18.90 -5.46
N GLY A 111 0.38 19.03 -4.87
CA GLY A 111 -0.69 19.87 -5.38
C GLY A 111 -1.51 19.18 -6.48
N LYS A 112 -2.74 19.66 -6.69
CA LYS A 112 -3.57 19.21 -7.81
C LYS A 112 -2.96 19.67 -9.12
N LYS A 113 -2.85 18.77 -10.09
CA LYS A 113 -2.64 19.21 -11.48
C LYS A 113 -3.88 19.99 -11.91
N GLU A 114 -3.69 21.27 -12.28
CA GLU A 114 -4.73 22.00 -13.00
C GLU A 114 -5.02 21.23 -14.30
N SER A 115 -6.27 20.84 -14.47
CA SER A 115 -6.78 20.35 -15.75
C SER A 115 -6.72 21.52 -16.74
N VAL A 116 -5.77 21.46 -17.66
CA VAL A 116 -5.77 22.34 -18.84
C VAL A 116 -7.01 21.96 -19.65
N LEU A 117 -7.97 22.89 -19.74
CA LEU A 117 -9.19 22.79 -20.54
C LEU A 117 -8.89 22.70 -22.03
#